data_AF-A0A2Z5E7I8-F1
#
_entry.id   AF-A0A2Z5E7I8-F1
#
_cell.length_a   1.000
_cell.length_b   1.000
_cell.length_c   1.000
_cell.angle_alpha   90.00
_cell.angle_beta   90.00
_cell.angle_gamma   90.00
#
_symmetry.space_group_name_H-M   'P 1'
#
loop_
_entity.id
_entity.type
_entity.pdbx_description
1 polymer ?
#
loop_
_entity_poly.entity_id
_entity_poly.type
_entity_poly.pdbx_seq_one_letter_code
_entity_poly.pdbx_strand_id
1 'polypeptide(L)'
;MDNREHEEQGAPRHGHGLAEDLAAIGREMFARRRALAFLAGTGATAVLTACGGDDSGSSSSGSATATSSSSTTSSSSTSGSSSSTSTSSSTSGGTSDASCIADPTETNGPYPADGTNTASGATSNVLTQSGIVRSDIRSSFIGSTTTATGVPLELELQLVDVSNGCAAISGAAIYVWHCDAYGRYSLYSSGVTTESYLRGVQVTDAEGKVTFTTIYPACYSGRWPHIHFEIFTGGLTSASTGRTAALISQLAMPAATNTAVFTGDSTYTASIANYNAISLSSDNVFGDNTSAQLAQMTPTLSGSVSAGYTGSALIGIAT
;
A
#
# COMPACT_ATOMS: atom_id res chain seq x y z
N MET A 1 -20.52 42.58 68.59
CA MET A 1 -20.15 43.23 67.33
C MET A 1 -19.47 42.18 66.47
N ASP A 2 -20.16 41.86 65.39
CA ASP A 2 -19.89 40.80 64.42
C ASP A 2 -18.74 41.21 63.50
N ASN A 3 -17.81 40.30 63.22
CA ASN A 3 -16.78 40.50 62.19
C ASN A 3 -16.35 39.11 61.66
N ARG A 4 -17.17 38.54 60.78
CA ARG A 4 -16.73 37.51 59.83
C ARG A 4 -16.63 38.12 58.45
N GLU A 5 -15.40 38.14 57.95
CA GLU A 5 -15.06 38.50 56.59
C GLU A 5 -15.56 37.40 55.65
N HIS A 6 -16.25 37.81 54.58
CA HIS A 6 -16.65 36.95 53.47
C HIS A 6 -15.46 36.78 52.53
N GLU A 7 -14.88 35.58 52.46
CA GLU A 7 -14.01 35.19 51.34
C GLU A 7 -14.86 34.70 50.17
N GLU A 8 -14.82 35.50 49.10
CA GLU A 8 -15.45 35.25 47.81
C GLU A 8 -14.61 34.23 47.02
N GLN A 9 -15.19 33.06 46.74
CA GLN A 9 -14.56 32.01 45.93
C GLN A 9 -14.54 32.43 44.45
N GLY A 10 -13.37 32.87 43.97
CA GLY A 10 -13.11 33.09 42.55
C GLY A 10 -12.91 31.76 41.81
N ALA A 11 -13.91 31.36 41.02
CA ALA A 11 -13.79 30.26 40.05
C ALA A 11 -12.96 30.71 38.82
N PRO A 12 -12.02 29.88 38.31
CA PRO A 12 -11.33 30.18 37.06
C PRO A 12 -12.29 29.92 35.89
N ARG A 13 -12.63 30.97 35.13
CA ARG A 13 -13.33 30.85 33.85
C ARG A 13 -12.36 30.42 32.76
N HIS A 14 -12.43 29.17 32.34
CA HIS A 14 -11.89 28.74 31.05
C HIS A 14 -12.88 29.11 29.95
N GLY A 15 -12.69 30.31 29.38
CA GLY A 15 -13.36 30.72 28.16
C GLY A 15 -12.46 30.48 26.96
N HIS A 16 -12.55 29.30 26.35
CA HIS A 16 -12.16 29.12 24.95
C HIS A 16 -13.46 28.89 24.18
N GLY A 17 -13.94 29.95 23.53
CA GLY A 17 -15.14 29.87 22.73
C GLY A 17 -14.86 29.21 21.39
N LEU A 18 -15.81 28.39 20.93
CA LEU A 18 -15.84 27.80 19.59
C LEU A 18 -15.61 28.84 18.46
N ALA A 19 -15.95 30.10 18.72
CA ALA A 19 -15.73 31.21 17.80
C ALA A 19 -14.24 31.60 17.67
N GLU A 20 -13.46 31.55 18.75
CA GLU A 20 -12.00 31.73 18.68
C GLU A 20 -11.34 30.56 17.92
N ASP A 21 -11.81 29.33 18.14
CA ASP A 21 -11.27 28.13 17.48
C ASP A 21 -11.60 28.09 15.98
N LEU A 22 -12.81 28.49 15.58
CA LEU A 22 -13.18 28.63 14.17
C LEU A 22 -12.37 29.72 13.46
N ALA A 23 -12.06 30.82 14.15
CA ALA A 23 -11.21 31.88 13.60
C ALA A 23 -9.74 31.43 13.45
N ALA A 24 -9.24 30.59 14.36
CA ALA A 24 -7.92 29.98 14.26
C ALA A 24 -7.84 28.98 13.09
N ILE A 25 -8.82 28.09 12.96
CA ILE A 25 -8.91 27.11 11.87
C ILE A 25 -9.06 27.80 10.50
N GLY A 26 -9.83 28.90 10.43
CA GLY A 26 -9.94 29.71 9.21
C GLY A 26 -8.62 30.33 8.77
N ARG A 27 -7.83 30.87 9.72
CA ARG A 27 -6.51 31.46 9.42
C ARG A 27 -5.49 30.42 8.94
N GLU A 28 -5.52 29.21 9.50
CA GLU A 28 -4.68 28.08 9.07
C GLU A 28 -5.02 27.60 7.65
N MET A 29 -6.31 27.49 7.31
CA MET A 29 -6.74 27.06 5.97
C MET A 29 -6.41 28.09 4.87
N PHE A 30 -6.45 29.40 5.17
CA PHE A 30 -6.09 30.44 4.19
C PHE A 30 -4.57 30.57 3.98
N ALA A 31 -3.74 30.25 4.98
CA ALA A 31 -2.29 30.18 4.81
C ALA A 31 -1.88 29.05 3.84
N ARG A 32 -2.55 27.89 3.92
CA ARG A 32 -2.32 26.74 3.01
C ARG A 32 -2.74 27.01 1.56
N ARG A 33 -3.71 27.90 1.32
CA ARG A 33 -4.18 28.26 -0.03
C ARG A 33 -3.32 29.31 -0.76
N ARG A 34 -2.40 30.00 -0.08
CA ARG A 34 -1.50 30.98 -0.72
C ARG A 34 -0.14 30.40 -1.14
N ALA A 35 0.23 29.22 -0.65
CA ALA A 35 1.46 28.53 -1.03
C ALA A 35 1.38 27.87 -2.43
N LEU A 36 0.18 27.62 -2.96
CA LEU A 36 -0.04 27.00 -4.27
C LEU A 36 -0.17 28.01 -5.44
N ALA A 37 0.00 29.31 -5.19
CA ALA A 37 -0.14 30.36 -6.22
C ALA A 37 1.21 30.91 -6.73
N PHE A 38 2.35 30.45 -6.22
CA PHE A 38 3.67 31.03 -6.56
C PHE A 38 4.57 30.18 -7.49
N LEU A 39 4.08 29.08 -8.07
CA LEU A 39 4.86 28.27 -9.01
C LEU A 39 4.25 28.15 -10.41
N ALA A 40 3.54 29.18 -10.87
CA ALA A 40 3.03 29.26 -12.23
C ALA A 40 3.42 30.61 -12.86
N GLY A 41 4.70 30.75 -13.24
CA GLY A 41 5.14 31.94 -13.95
C GLY A 41 6.64 31.99 -14.18
N THR A 42 7.12 31.29 -15.21
CA THR A 42 7.94 31.81 -16.33
C THR A 42 8.51 30.63 -17.11
N GLY A 43 8.06 30.44 -18.35
CA GLY A 43 8.77 29.68 -19.37
C GLY A 43 9.58 30.60 -20.27
N ALA A 44 10.65 30.08 -20.90
CA ALA A 44 11.10 30.39 -22.27
C ALA A 44 12.42 29.66 -22.63
N THR A 45 12.33 28.72 -23.58
CA THR A 45 13.17 28.48 -24.77
C THR A 45 14.69 28.71 -24.77
N ALA A 46 15.45 27.68 -25.22
CA ALA A 46 16.57 27.80 -26.19
C ALA A 46 16.91 26.42 -26.80
N VAL A 47 17.63 26.43 -27.93
CA VAL A 47 17.51 25.53 -29.09
C VAL A 47 18.91 25.17 -29.64
N LEU A 48 19.08 23.93 -30.13
CA LEU A 48 19.99 23.40 -31.18
C LEU A 48 21.52 23.13 -31.00
N THR A 49 21.92 21.97 -31.58
CA THR A 49 23.20 21.56 -32.25
C THR A 49 24.43 21.19 -31.39
N ALA A 50 25.33 20.22 -31.71
CA ALA A 50 25.59 19.34 -32.86
C ALA A 50 26.55 18.17 -32.49
N CYS A 51 26.67 17.18 -33.42
CA CYS A 51 27.70 16.14 -33.72
C CYS A 51 29.01 16.06 -32.89
N GLY A 52 29.72 14.94 -32.74
CA GLY A 52 29.78 13.64 -33.42
C GLY A 52 31.19 13.03 -33.20
N GLY A 53 31.41 11.74 -33.50
CA GLY A 53 32.76 11.15 -33.58
C GLY A 53 32.85 9.66 -33.22
N ASP A 54 32.91 8.81 -34.25
CA ASP A 54 33.31 7.40 -34.24
C ASP A 54 34.82 7.21 -33.99
N ASP A 55 35.26 6.08 -33.40
CA ASP A 55 36.04 5.05 -34.11
C ASP A 55 36.47 3.84 -33.22
N SER A 56 36.39 2.69 -33.89
CA SER A 56 36.93 1.33 -33.76
C SER A 56 38.04 0.98 -32.75
N GLY A 57 37.96 -0.27 -32.23
CA GLY A 57 39.11 -1.00 -31.68
C GLY A 57 38.75 -2.39 -31.15
N SER A 58 38.77 -3.41 -32.02
CA SER A 58 38.58 -4.82 -31.67
C SER A 58 39.86 -5.52 -31.20
N SER A 59 39.64 -6.60 -30.44
CA SER A 59 40.45 -7.82 -30.25
C SER A 59 41.61 -7.80 -29.24
N SER A 60 41.50 -8.70 -28.26
CA SER A 60 42.50 -9.78 -28.11
C SER A 60 41.90 -10.94 -27.31
N SER A 61 41.94 -12.11 -27.94
CA SER A 61 41.67 -13.42 -27.38
C SER A 61 42.88 -13.87 -26.55
N GLY A 62 42.62 -14.54 -25.42
CA GLY A 62 43.62 -15.27 -24.65
C GLY A 62 43.01 -16.51 -24.04
N SER A 63 43.15 -17.64 -24.71
CA SER A 63 42.84 -18.98 -24.20
C SER A 63 44.07 -19.59 -23.51
N ALA A 64 43.86 -20.27 -22.37
CA ALA A 64 44.57 -21.49 -21.98
C ALA A 64 43.77 -22.22 -20.88
N THR A 65 43.11 -23.34 -21.17
CA THR A 65 43.56 -24.75 -20.94
C THR A 65 43.54 -25.13 -19.45
N ALA A 66 42.45 -25.73 -18.96
CA ALA A 66 42.18 -27.17 -18.79
C ALA A 66 42.99 -27.87 -17.69
N THR A 67 42.30 -28.54 -16.76
CA THR A 67 42.65 -29.89 -16.26
C THR A 67 41.41 -30.57 -15.67
N SER A 68 41.26 -31.82 -16.08
CA SER A 68 40.16 -32.77 -15.88
C SER A 68 40.12 -33.42 -14.51
N SER A 69 38.98 -34.06 -14.18
CA SER A 69 38.79 -35.49 -13.81
C SER A 69 37.42 -35.62 -13.10
N SER A 70 36.38 -36.20 -13.71
CA SER A 70 36.00 -37.64 -13.68
C SER A 70 35.85 -38.17 -12.24
N SER A 71 34.80 -38.86 -11.79
CA SER A 71 33.87 -39.78 -12.48
C SER A 71 32.82 -40.30 -11.46
N THR A 72 31.62 -40.66 -11.95
CA THR A 72 30.82 -41.89 -11.64
C THR A 72 30.64 -42.34 -10.17
N THR A 73 29.50 -42.80 -9.65
CA THR A 73 28.34 -43.51 -10.21
C THR A 73 27.34 -43.79 -9.07
N SER A 74 26.05 -43.72 -9.40
CA SER A 74 25.02 -44.74 -9.09
C SER A 74 24.57 -45.05 -7.65
N SER A 75 23.33 -44.60 -7.38
CA SER A 75 22.11 -45.39 -7.14
C SER A 75 21.82 -46.07 -5.79
N SER A 76 20.60 -45.75 -5.30
CA SER A 76 19.56 -46.62 -4.69
C SER A 76 19.91 -47.37 -3.39
N SER A 77 19.05 -47.51 -2.36
CA SER A 77 17.59 -47.40 -2.25
C SER A 77 17.17 -47.56 -0.78
N THR A 78 15.89 -47.24 -0.52
CA THR A 78 14.94 -47.88 0.41
C THR A 78 15.01 -47.61 1.92
N SER A 79 13.96 -46.90 2.36
CA SER A 79 12.96 -47.29 3.36
C SER A 79 13.36 -47.53 4.81
N GLY A 80 12.76 -46.71 5.68
CA GLY A 80 12.57 -46.98 7.10
C GLY A 80 11.44 -46.12 7.65
N SER A 81 10.21 -46.64 7.60
CA SER A 81 9.08 -46.10 8.36
C SER A 81 9.35 -46.28 9.85
N SER A 82 9.06 -45.26 10.64
CA SER A 82 8.78 -45.40 12.07
C SER A 82 7.81 -44.30 12.48
N SER A 83 6.61 -44.75 12.80
CA SER A 83 5.53 -44.03 13.46
C SER A 83 5.93 -43.66 14.89
N SER A 84 5.79 -42.38 15.25
CA SER A 84 5.68 -41.94 16.64
C SER A 84 4.48 -41.01 16.78
N THR A 85 3.48 -41.52 17.48
CA THR A 85 2.32 -40.78 17.98
C THR A 85 2.80 -39.86 19.09
N SER A 86 2.75 -38.54 18.84
CA SER A 86 2.94 -37.53 19.87
C SER A 86 1.64 -36.77 20.05
N THR A 87 0.95 -37.11 21.15
CA THR A 87 -0.19 -36.38 21.71
C THR A 87 0.30 -35.02 22.19
N SER A 88 0.07 -33.96 21.41
CA SER A 88 0.26 -32.59 21.86
C SER A 88 -1.07 -32.06 22.38
N SER A 89 -1.14 -32.01 23.71
CA SER A 89 -2.14 -31.28 24.48
C SER A 89 -2.22 -29.83 24.01
N SER A 90 -3.46 -29.37 23.83
CA SER A 90 -3.85 -27.98 23.65
C SER A 90 -3.31 -27.12 24.80
N THR A 91 -2.22 -26.42 24.54
CA THR A 91 -1.87 -25.23 25.29
C THR A 91 -2.54 -24.08 24.55
N SER A 92 -3.63 -23.56 25.10
CA SER A 92 -4.13 -22.24 24.72
C SER A 92 -2.97 -21.27 24.86
N GLY A 93 -2.39 -20.88 23.73
CA GLY A 93 -1.45 -19.78 23.67
C GLY A 93 -2.18 -18.57 24.19
N GLY A 94 -1.77 -18.08 25.36
CA GLY A 94 -2.10 -16.74 25.77
C GLY A 94 -1.74 -15.83 24.61
N THR A 95 -2.74 -15.16 24.09
CA THR A 95 -2.58 -14.03 23.19
C THR A 95 -1.49 -13.15 23.79
N SER A 96 -0.33 -13.13 23.15
CA SER A 96 0.55 -11.98 23.31
C SER A 96 -0.33 -10.80 22.97
N ASP A 97 -0.53 -9.88 23.91
CA ASP A 97 -1.24 -8.62 23.66
C ASP A 97 -0.51 -7.94 22.51
N ALA A 98 -0.94 -8.22 21.28
CA ALA A 98 -0.48 -7.53 20.11
C ALA A 98 -1.01 -6.12 20.30
N SER A 99 -0.13 -5.19 20.67
CA SER A 99 -0.46 -3.78 20.67
C SER A 99 -0.74 -3.40 19.22
N CYS A 100 -1.99 -3.46 18.79
CA CYS A 100 -2.43 -2.84 17.56
C CYS A 100 -2.60 -1.34 17.80
N ILE A 101 -2.33 -0.55 16.78
CA ILE A 101 -2.66 0.88 16.77
C ILE A 101 -3.59 1.15 15.59
N ALA A 102 -4.35 2.24 15.66
CA ALA A 102 -5.13 2.68 14.52
C ALA A 102 -4.19 3.08 13.38
N ASP A 103 -4.46 2.56 12.19
CA ASP A 103 -3.85 3.04 10.96
C ASP A 103 -4.26 4.51 10.74
N PRO A 104 -3.33 5.37 10.31
CA PRO A 104 -3.68 6.75 9.97
C PRO A 104 -4.59 6.78 8.74
N THR A 105 -5.51 7.75 8.74
CA THR A 105 -6.27 8.08 7.53
C THR A 105 -5.37 8.81 6.55
N GLU A 106 -5.33 8.30 5.32
CA GLU A 106 -4.60 8.90 4.22
C GLU A 106 -5.52 9.32 3.08
N THR A 107 -4.97 10.06 2.12
CA THR A 107 -5.69 10.38 0.89
C THR A 107 -6.03 9.11 0.10
N ASN A 108 -7.24 9.07 -0.48
CA ASN A 108 -7.61 8.09 -1.50
C ASN A 108 -6.78 8.26 -2.80
N GLY A 109 -6.07 9.39 -2.96
CA GLY A 109 -5.38 9.72 -4.19
C GLY A 109 -6.34 9.90 -5.37
N PRO A 110 -5.85 10.16 -6.58
CA PRO A 110 -6.74 10.48 -7.70
C PRO A 110 -7.40 9.25 -8.37
N TYR A 111 -7.06 8.02 -7.96
CA TYR A 111 -7.45 6.79 -8.69
C TYR A 111 -8.32 5.76 -7.92
N PRO A 112 -9.12 6.11 -6.89
CA PRO A 112 -10.12 5.19 -6.35
C PRO A 112 -11.25 5.10 -7.39
N ALA A 113 -11.42 3.92 -7.98
CA ALA A 113 -12.56 3.64 -8.85
C ALA A 113 -13.82 3.32 -8.02
N ASP A 114 -14.11 4.13 -7.02
CA ASP A 114 -15.22 4.02 -6.07
C ASP A 114 -16.42 4.93 -6.44
N GLY A 115 -16.26 5.74 -7.49
CA GLY A 115 -17.24 6.74 -7.93
C GLY A 115 -17.17 8.08 -7.20
N THR A 116 -16.15 8.32 -6.37
CA THR A 116 -15.97 9.60 -5.66
C THR A 116 -15.01 10.54 -6.38
N ASN A 117 -14.05 9.98 -7.16
CA ASN A 117 -13.00 10.77 -7.80
C ASN A 117 -13.12 10.81 -9.34
N THR A 118 -12.81 11.99 -9.88
CA THR A 118 -12.65 12.21 -11.32
C THR A 118 -11.17 12.42 -11.63
N ALA A 119 -10.62 11.59 -12.51
CA ALA A 119 -9.27 11.73 -13.01
C ALA A 119 -9.24 11.53 -14.52
N SER A 120 -8.40 12.31 -15.21
CA SER A 120 -8.32 12.31 -16.68
C SER A 120 -9.68 12.51 -17.38
N GLY A 121 -10.61 13.25 -16.75
CA GLY A 121 -11.93 13.55 -17.30
C GLY A 121 -12.99 12.45 -17.14
N ALA A 122 -12.69 11.36 -16.43
CA ALA A 122 -13.62 10.26 -16.17
C ALA A 122 -13.80 10.00 -14.67
N THR A 123 -15.03 9.70 -14.26
CA THR A 123 -15.35 9.12 -12.96
C THR A 123 -15.59 7.63 -13.16
N SER A 124 -14.75 6.79 -12.56
CA SER A 124 -14.88 5.33 -12.63
C SER A 124 -15.47 4.80 -11.33
N ASN A 125 -16.40 3.85 -11.43
CA ASN A 125 -16.96 3.15 -10.27
C ASN A 125 -17.01 1.64 -10.56
N VAL A 126 -15.99 0.91 -10.09
CA VAL A 126 -15.94 -0.55 -10.18
C VAL A 126 -16.67 -1.25 -9.04
N LEU A 127 -16.97 -0.56 -7.94
CA LEU A 127 -17.63 -1.15 -6.76
C LEU A 127 -19.07 -1.59 -7.04
N THR A 128 -19.65 -1.10 -8.14
CA THR A 128 -20.98 -1.50 -8.65
C THR A 128 -20.93 -2.55 -9.76
N GLN A 129 -19.73 -2.95 -10.20
CA GLN A 129 -19.56 -3.84 -11.35
C GLN A 129 -19.53 -5.30 -10.94
N SER A 130 -20.13 -6.16 -11.75
CA SER A 130 -20.00 -7.61 -11.57
C SER A 130 -18.53 -8.02 -11.67
N GLY A 131 -18.09 -8.92 -10.80
CA GLY A 131 -16.72 -9.40 -10.76
C GLY A 131 -15.77 -8.61 -9.86
N ILE A 132 -16.17 -7.49 -9.25
CA ILE A 132 -15.30 -6.74 -8.33
C ILE A 132 -15.03 -7.48 -7.01
N VAL A 133 -15.98 -8.29 -6.54
CA VAL A 133 -15.81 -9.12 -5.34
C VAL A 133 -15.00 -10.36 -5.72
N ARG A 134 -13.70 -10.36 -5.39
CA ARG A 134 -12.72 -11.34 -5.88
C ARG A 134 -11.44 -11.34 -5.03
N SER A 135 -10.79 -12.49 -4.94
CA SER A 135 -9.47 -12.64 -4.30
C SER A 135 -8.31 -12.42 -5.27
N ASP A 136 -8.32 -13.06 -6.45
CA ASP A 136 -7.30 -12.82 -7.49
C ASP A 136 -7.65 -11.58 -8.30
N ILE A 137 -6.92 -10.49 -8.09
CA ILE A 137 -7.16 -9.20 -8.74
C ILE A 137 -6.31 -8.97 -9.99
N ARG A 138 -5.47 -9.93 -10.42
CA ARG A 138 -4.47 -9.71 -11.47
C ARG A 138 -5.07 -9.49 -12.86
N SER A 139 -6.26 -10.01 -13.13
CA SER A 139 -6.90 -9.94 -14.45
C SER A 139 -8.03 -8.92 -14.51
N SER A 140 -8.13 -8.20 -15.62
CA SER A 140 -9.28 -7.36 -15.96
C SER A 140 -10.56 -8.19 -15.97
N PHE A 141 -11.67 -7.53 -15.66
CA PHE A 141 -13.01 -8.13 -15.57
C PHE A 141 -14.09 -7.28 -16.24
N ILE A 142 -13.76 -6.07 -16.68
CA ILE A 142 -14.64 -5.16 -17.42
C ILE A 142 -14.13 -5.09 -18.86
N GLY A 143 -14.84 -5.71 -19.80
CA GLY A 143 -14.56 -5.59 -21.25
C GLY A 143 -13.25 -6.21 -21.75
N SER A 144 -12.38 -6.68 -20.85
CA SER A 144 -11.07 -7.25 -21.14
C SER A 144 -10.76 -8.37 -20.15
N THR A 145 -9.93 -9.32 -20.55
CA THR A 145 -9.37 -10.39 -19.71
C THR A 145 -7.86 -10.29 -19.54
N THR A 146 -7.25 -9.15 -19.93
CA THR A 146 -5.81 -8.94 -19.79
C THR A 146 -5.37 -9.12 -18.34
N THR A 147 -4.28 -9.86 -18.13
CA THR A 147 -3.65 -10.03 -16.81
C THR A 147 -2.45 -9.10 -16.68
N ALA A 148 -2.41 -8.32 -15.60
CA ALA A 148 -1.26 -7.49 -15.27
C ALA A 148 -0.01 -8.35 -15.00
N THR A 149 1.10 -7.98 -15.63
CA THR A 149 2.41 -8.63 -15.45
C THR A 149 3.15 -8.01 -14.27
N GLY A 150 3.85 -8.84 -13.48
CA GLY A 150 4.70 -8.40 -12.38
C GLY A 150 5.06 -9.56 -11.44
N VAL A 151 5.86 -9.26 -10.42
CA VAL A 151 6.24 -10.25 -9.39
C VAL A 151 4.99 -10.63 -8.59
N PRO A 152 4.62 -11.91 -8.50
CA PRO A 152 3.43 -12.32 -7.76
C PRO A 152 3.48 -11.95 -6.28
N LEU A 153 2.34 -11.54 -5.72
CA LEU A 153 2.16 -11.25 -4.31
C LEU A 153 0.83 -11.85 -3.83
N GLU A 154 0.88 -12.71 -2.82
CA GLU A 154 -0.29 -13.08 -2.02
C GLU A 154 -0.30 -12.22 -0.75
N LEU A 155 -1.36 -11.44 -0.53
CA LEU A 155 -1.45 -10.47 0.56
C LEU A 155 -2.65 -10.76 1.45
N GLU A 156 -2.39 -11.20 2.67
CA GLU A 156 -3.38 -11.30 3.75
C GLU A 156 -3.50 -9.97 4.49
N LEU A 157 -4.72 -9.47 4.64
CA LEU A 157 -5.03 -8.30 5.47
C LEU A 157 -5.93 -8.75 6.61
N GLN A 158 -5.55 -8.42 7.84
CA GLN A 158 -6.38 -8.67 9.02
C GLN A 158 -6.88 -7.34 9.59
N LEU A 159 -8.20 -7.19 9.71
CA LEU A 159 -8.85 -6.01 10.26
C LEU A 159 -9.21 -6.21 11.73
N VAL A 160 -8.81 -5.26 12.58
CA VAL A 160 -9.06 -5.27 14.03
C VAL A 160 -9.59 -3.94 14.55
N ASP A 161 -10.33 -4.00 15.66
CA ASP A 161 -10.79 -2.84 16.41
C ASP A 161 -9.84 -2.52 17.57
N VAL A 162 -9.13 -1.40 17.45
CA VAL A 162 -8.17 -0.97 18.47
C VAL A 162 -8.85 -0.46 19.75
N SER A 163 -10.12 -0.05 19.66
CA SER A 163 -10.95 0.35 20.81
C SER A 163 -11.41 -0.85 21.64
N ASN A 164 -11.35 -2.06 21.08
CA ASN A 164 -11.85 -3.29 21.69
C ASN A 164 -10.76 -4.37 21.80
N GLY A 165 -9.57 -3.97 22.28
CA GLY A 165 -8.48 -4.90 22.55
C GLY A 165 -7.99 -5.66 21.32
N CYS A 166 -8.01 -5.01 20.14
CA CYS A 166 -7.60 -5.59 18.86
C CYS A 166 -8.47 -6.78 18.42
N ALA A 167 -9.75 -6.81 18.82
CA ALA A 167 -10.69 -7.83 18.37
C ALA A 167 -10.87 -7.79 16.85
N ALA A 168 -10.93 -8.97 16.23
CA ALA A 168 -11.15 -9.10 14.79
C ALA A 168 -12.51 -8.54 14.36
N ILE A 169 -12.54 -7.83 13.22
CA ILE A 169 -13.77 -7.28 12.63
C ILE A 169 -14.21 -8.15 11.46
N SER A 170 -15.26 -8.94 11.67
CA SER A 170 -15.87 -9.80 10.64
C SER A 170 -16.94 -9.06 9.82
N GLY A 171 -17.11 -9.44 8.56
CA GLY A 171 -18.18 -8.93 7.68
C GLY A 171 -17.93 -7.54 7.07
N ALA A 172 -16.79 -6.91 7.36
CA ALA A 172 -16.39 -5.65 6.75
C ALA A 172 -15.89 -5.90 5.32
N ALA A 173 -16.18 -4.98 4.40
CA ALA A 173 -15.63 -5.04 3.05
C ALA A 173 -14.33 -4.24 2.97
N ILE A 174 -13.29 -4.83 2.37
CA ILE A 174 -12.00 -4.20 2.11
C ILE A 174 -11.85 -4.07 0.60
N TYR A 175 -11.80 -2.84 0.10
CA TYR A 175 -11.47 -2.55 -1.30
C TYR A 175 -9.97 -2.25 -1.40
N VAL A 176 -9.28 -2.92 -2.33
CA VAL A 176 -7.85 -2.73 -2.60
C VAL A 176 -7.65 -2.29 -4.05
N TRP A 177 -6.73 -1.35 -4.27
CA TRP A 177 -6.21 -1.03 -5.60
C TRP A 177 -4.75 -0.58 -5.58
N HIS A 178 -4.04 -0.78 -6.68
CA HIS A 178 -2.68 -0.26 -6.86
C HIS A 178 -2.29 -0.14 -8.34
N CYS A 179 -1.12 0.47 -8.59
CA CYS A 179 -0.55 0.56 -9.94
C CYS A 179 0.04 -0.77 -10.41
N ASP A 180 0.13 -0.96 -11.73
CA ASP A 180 0.85 -2.07 -12.34
C ASP A 180 2.38 -1.95 -12.20
N ALA A 181 3.12 -2.94 -12.71
CA ALA A 181 4.58 -2.97 -12.68
C ALA A 181 5.26 -1.82 -13.47
N TYR A 182 4.48 -1.03 -14.22
CA TYR A 182 4.95 0.15 -14.97
C TYR A 182 4.51 1.47 -14.30
N GLY A 183 3.85 1.41 -13.14
CA GLY A 183 3.38 2.60 -12.41
C GLY A 183 2.07 3.17 -12.95
N ARG A 184 1.29 2.40 -13.70
CA ARG A 184 0.02 2.83 -14.31
C ARG A 184 -1.17 2.30 -13.52
N TYR A 185 -2.19 3.13 -13.36
CA TYR A 185 -3.46 2.74 -12.74
C TYR A 185 -4.48 2.37 -13.82
N SER A 186 -5.00 1.14 -13.75
CA SER A 186 -6.10 0.67 -14.59
C SER A 186 -7.29 1.66 -14.50
N LEU A 187 -8.02 1.84 -15.60
CA LEU A 187 -9.11 2.81 -15.79
C LEU A 187 -8.71 4.29 -15.91
N TYR A 188 -7.47 4.67 -15.59
CA TYR A 188 -7.09 6.09 -15.50
C TYR A 188 -5.84 6.45 -16.32
N SER A 189 -4.79 5.65 -16.23
CA SER A 189 -3.52 5.95 -16.89
C SER A 189 -3.58 5.64 -18.38
N SER A 190 -2.93 6.49 -19.18
CA SER A 190 -2.80 6.28 -20.62
C SER A 190 -2.24 4.88 -20.92
N GLY A 191 -2.83 4.21 -21.91
CA GLY A 191 -2.49 2.84 -22.30
C GLY A 191 -3.16 1.73 -21.49
N VAL A 192 -3.84 2.06 -20.39
CA VAL A 192 -4.55 1.07 -19.54
C VAL A 192 -5.94 1.55 -19.11
N THR A 193 -6.51 2.55 -19.79
CA THR A 193 -7.84 3.11 -19.50
C THR A 193 -8.99 2.14 -19.74
N THR A 194 -8.78 1.12 -20.58
CA THR A 194 -9.75 0.05 -20.85
C THR A 194 -9.53 -1.19 -19.98
N GLU A 195 -8.52 -1.18 -19.12
CA GLU A 195 -8.21 -2.29 -18.22
C GLU A 195 -8.81 -2.04 -16.82
N SER A 196 -9.05 -3.13 -16.09
CA SER A 196 -9.71 -3.12 -14.76
C SER A 196 -9.01 -4.01 -13.73
N TYR A 197 -7.86 -4.60 -14.07
CA TYR A 197 -7.04 -5.37 -13.14
C TYR A 197 -6.58 -4.56 -11.92
N LEU A 198 -6.02 -5.26 -10.93
CA LEU A 198 -5.41 -4.76 -9.71
C LEU A 198 -6.36 -3.92 -8.86
N ARG A 199 -7.64 -4.30 -8.91
CA ARG A 199 -8.75 -3.75 -8.13
C ARG A 199 -9.62 -4.92 -7.66
N GLY A 200 -9.94 -4.96 -6.38
CA GLY A 200 -10.79 -6.01 -5.85
C GLY A 200 -11.34 -5.71 -4.47
N VAL A 201 -12.49 -6.30 -4.18
CA VAL A 201 -13.15 -6.23 -2.87
C VAL A 201 -13.24 -7.63 -2.29
N GLN A 202 -12.95 -7.75 -1.00
CA GLN A 202 -13.30 -8.94 -0.23
C GLN A 202 -13.98 -8.58 1.07
N VAL A 203 -14.66 -9.56 1.66
CA VAL A 203 -15.35 -9.43 2.94
C VAL A 203 -14.56 -10.21 3.98
N THR A 204 -14.27 -9.58 5.12
CA THR A 204 -13.51 -10.19 6.20
C THR A 204 -14.24 -11.41 6.77
N ASP A 205 -13.49 -12.49 6.99
CA ASP A 205 -13.98 -13.72 7.64
C ASP A 205 -14.17 -13.54 9.16
N ALA A 206 -14.38 -14.65 9.90
CA ALA A 206 -14.60 -14.62 11.35
C ALA A 206 -13.36 -14.13 12.12
N GLU A 207 -12.16 -14.32 11.55
CA GLU A 207 -10.88 -13.89 12.08
C GLU A 207 -10.48 -12.48 11.61
N GLY A 208 -11.37 -11.80 10.87
CA GLY A 208 -11.17 -10.45 10.36
C GLY A 208 -10.28 -10.40 9.11
N LYS A 209 -10.10 -11.52 8.42
CA LYS A 209 -9.09 -11.66 7.37
C LYS A 209 -9.68 -11.65 5.95
N VAL A 210 -8.87 -11.16 5.02
CA VAL A 210 -9.05 -11.33 3.57
C VAL A 210 -7.69 -11.62 2.92
N THR A 211 -7.66 -12.39 1.84
CA THR A 211 -6.41 -12.69 1.11
C THR A 211 -6.54 -12.38 -0.38
N PHE A 212 -5.73 -11.45 -0.86
CA PHE A 212 -5.68 -11.07 -2.28
C PHE A 212 -4.50 -11.72 -2.99
N THR A 213 -4.74 -12.28 -4.18
CA THR A 213 -3.67 -12.64 -5.12
C THR A 213 -3.48 -11.50 -6.10
N THR A 214 -2.28 -10.90 -6.11
CA THR A 214 -1.94 -9.73 -6.90
C THR A 214 -0.50 -9.78 -7.42
N ILE A 215 0.04 -8.65 -7.89
CA ILE A 215 1.45 -8.42 -8.18
C ILE A 215 2.01 -7.32 -7.26
N TYR A 216 3.33 -7.29 -7.08
CA TYR A 216 4.01 -6.20 -6.39
C TYR A 216 3.85 -4.87 -7.16
N PRO A 217 3.48 -3.74 -6.52
CA PRO A 217 3.32 -2.46 -7.21
C PRO A 217 4.67 -1.84 -7.61
N ALA A 218 4.67 -1.03 -8.67
CA ALA A 218 5.85 -0.26 -9.07
C ALA A 218 6.10 0.96 -8.18
N CYS A 219 7.25 1.61 -8.39
CA CYS A 219 7.48 2.99 -7.96
C CYS A 219 7.21 3.94 -9.13
N TYR A 220 6.18 4.78 -9.02
CA TYR A 220 5.97 5.88 -9.94
C TYR A 220 6.49 7.19 -9.34
N SER A 221 6.74 8.19 -10.19
CA SER A 221 7.42 9.43 -9.80
C SER A 221 6.73 10.14 -8.63
N GLY A 222 7.53 10.52 -7.62
CA GLY A 222 7.10 11.32 -6.49
C GLY A 222 6.37 10.57 -5.38
N ARG A 223 6.21 9.23 -5.46
CA ARG A 223 5.53 8.43 -4.44
C ARG A 223 6.30 7.17 -4.07
N TRP A 224 6.37 6.87 -2.77
CA TRP A 224 6.84 5.59 -2.26
C TRP A 224 5.93 4.45 -2.76
N PRO A 225 6.43 3.25 -3.11
CA PRO A 225 5.58 2.15 -3.59
C PRO A 225 4.51 1.75 -2.55
N HIS A 226 3.26 1.64 -2.99
CA HIS A 226 2.13 1.43 -2.08
C HIS A 226 0.98 0.63 -2.69
N ILE A 227 0.12 0.12 -1.81
CA ILE A 227 -1.18 -0.45 -2.12
C ILE A 227 -2.24 0.32 -1.35
N HIS A 228 -3.25 0.85 -2.05
CA HIS A 228 -4.33 1.55 -1.38
C HIS A 228 -5.38 0.59 -0.84
N PHE A 229 -6.09 1.03 0.20
CA PHE A 229 -7.29 0.36 0.63
C PHE A 229 -8.36 1.29 1.22
N GLU A 230 -9.60 0.82 1.19
CA GLU A 230 -10.76 1.40 1.87
C GLU A 230 -11.47 0.32 2.67
N ILE A 231 -11.86 0.65 3.90
CA ILE A 231 -12.58 -0.24 4.82
C ILE A 231 -14.03 0.22 4.95
N PHE A 232 -14.98 -0.69 4.71
CA PHE A 232 -16.40 -0.44 4.86
C PHE A 232 -16.98 -1.41 5.89
N THR A 233 -17.21 -0.94 7.12
CA THR A 233 -17.73 -1.76 8.23
C THR A 233 -19.18 -2.24 8.00
N GLY A 234 -19.95 -1.53 7.17
CA GLY A 234 -21.27 -1.96 6.70
C GLY A 234 -21.25 -3.02 5.58
N GLY A 235 -20.10 -3.66 5.33
CA GLY A 235 -19.93 -4.70 4.32
C GLY A 235 -20.11 -4.21 2.87
N LEU A 236 -20.45 -5.14 1.98
CA LEU A 236 -20.58 -4.86 0.53
C LEU A 236 -21.64 -3.81 0.21
N THR A 237 -22.71 -3.72 1.01
CA THR A 237 -23.76 -2.71 0.84
C THR A 237 -23.16 -1.31 0.99
N SER A 238 -22.37 -1.07 2.04
CA SER A 238 -21.67 0.20 2.25
C SER A 238 -20.64 0.46 1.15
N ALA A 239 -19.82 -0.55 0.82
CA ALA A 239 -18.80 -0.45 -0.22
C ALA A 239 -19.37 -0.07 -1.59
N SER A 240 -20.53 -0.61 -1.98
CA SER A 240 -21.15 -0.32 -3.28
C SER A 240 -21.50 1.16 -3.51
N THR A 241 -21.51 1.97 -2.44
CA THR A 241 -21.76 3.41 -2.52
C THR A 241 -20.48 4.25 -2.69
N GLY A 242 -19.32 3.71 -2.31
CA GLY A 242 -18.03 4.41 -2.26
C GLY A 242 -17.94 5.58 -1.26
N ARG A 243 -18.96 5.85 -0.43
CA ARG A 243 -19.10 7.12 0.30
C ARG A 243 -18.92 7.03 1.81
N THR A 244 -18.81 5.82 2.35
CA THR A 244 -18.90 5.55 3.79
C THR A 244 -17.75 4.65 4.26
N ALA A 245 -16.56 4.84 3.68
CA ALA A 245 -15.36 4.18 4.16
C ALA A 245 -15.08 4.66 5.60
N ALA A 246 -14.95 3.72 6.53
CA ALA A 246 -14.54 3.95 7.91
C ALA A 246 -13.04 4.30 8.00
N LEU A 247 -12.25 3.79 7.07
CA LEU A 247 -10.85 4.14 6.90
C LEU A 247 -10.51 4.16 5.40
N ILE A 248 -9.78 5.18 5.00
CA ILE A 248 -9.08 5.27 3.72
C ILE A 248 -7.60 5.35 4.06
N SER A 249 -6.77 4.45 3.55
CA SER A 249 -5.35 4.47 3.85
C SER A 249 -4.52 3.74 2.79
N GLN A 250 -3.23 3.57 3.06
CA GLN A 250 -2.25 3.00 2.13
C GLN A 250 -1.26 2.10 2.87
N LEU A 251 -0.90 0.96 2.28
CA LEU A 251 0.21 0.14 2.74
C LEU A 251 1.50 0.67 2.12
N ALA A 252 2.51 0.94 2.95
CA ALA A 252 3.85 1.33 2.50
C ALA A 252 4.68 0.07 2.21
N MET A 253 5.04 -0.18 0.96
CA MET A 253 5.74 -1.43 0.63
C MET A 253 7.16 -1.46 1.20
N PRO A 254 7.65 -2.61 1.73
CA PRO A 254 8.92 -2.65 2.47
C PRO A 254 10.13 -2.28 1.63
N ALA A 255 11.02 -1.44 2.18
CA ALA A 255 12.20 -0.95 1.47
C ALA A 255 13.12 -2.05 0.93
N ALA A 256 13.31 -3.12 1.70
CA ALA A 256 14.13 -4.27 1.28
C ALA A 256 13.52 -4.98 0.07
N THR A 257 12.20 -5.17 0.07
CA THR A 257 11.48 -5.82 -1.03
C THR A 257 11.39 -4.91 -2.25
N ASN A 258 11.22 -3.60 -2.08
CA ASN A 258 11.29 -2.62 -3.18
C ASN A 258 12.62 -2.76 -3.94
N THR A 259 13.75 -2.74 -3.21
CA THR A 259 15.08 -2.91 -3.80
C THR A 259 15.21 -4.25 -4.53
N ALA A 260 14.77 -5.35 -3.90
CA ALA A 260 14.86 -6.69 -4.50
C ALA A 260 14.03 -6.81 -5.79
N VAL A 261 12.78 -6.35 -5.78
CA VAL A 261 11.87 -6.43 -6.95
C VAL A 261 12.37 -5.54 -8.08
N PHE A 262 12.70 -4.27 -7.79
CA PHE A 262 13.05 -3.31 -8.85
C PHE A 262 14.37 -3.62 -9.54
N THR A 263 15.30 -4.27 -8.83
CA THR A 263 16.59 -4.69 -9.41
C THR A 263 16.55 -6.13 -9.96
N GLY A 264 15.65 -6.97 -9.45
CA GLY A 264 15.57 -8.39 -9.79
C GLY A 264 14.65 -8.74 -10.95
N ASP A 265 13.73 -7.86 -11.34
CA ASP A 265 12.80 -8.08 -12.46
C ASP A 265 12.80 -6.89 -13.43
N SER A 266 13.16 -7.15 -14.70
CA SER A 266 13.27 -6.12 -15.73
C SER A 266 11.97 -5.36 -16.01
N THR A 267 10.82 -5.95 -15.71
CA THR A 267 9.50 -5.31 -15.83
C THR A 267 9.43 -4.01 -15.01
N TYR A 268 10.17 -3.94 -13.91
CA TYR A 268 10.16 -2.81 -12.97
C TYR A 268 11.27 -1.78 -13.22
N THR A 269 11.99 -1.85 -14.34
CA THR A 269 13.18 -0.99 -14.57
C THR A 269 12.90 0.51 -14.40
N ALA A 270 11.71 0.98 -14.80
CA ALA A 270 11.29 2.37 -14.60
C ALA A 270 11.18 2.78 -13.12
N SER A 271 10.93 1.82 -12.23
CA SER A 271 10.82 2.04 -10.78
C SER A 271 12.17 2.42 -10.14
N ILE A 272 13.30 1.98 -10.71
CA ILE A 272 14.63 2.20 -10.12
C ILE A 272 14.92 3.70 -9.95
N ALA A 273 14.72 4.48 -11.01
CA ALA A 273 15.00 5.92 -10.98
C ALA A 273 14.04 6.65 -10.03
N ASN A 274 12.75 6.29 -10.04
CA ASN A 274 11.75 6.89 -9.15
C ASN A 274 12.04 6.56 -7.68
N TYR A 275 12.41 5.31 -7.39
CA TYR A 275 12.71 4.85 -6.03
C TYR A 275 13.96 5.51 -5.46
N ASN A 276 15.00 5.72 -6.28
CA ASN A 276 16.19 6.46 -5.87
C ASN A 276 15.91 7.96 -5.59
N ALA A 277 14.78 8.49 -6.06
CA ALA A 277 14.41 9.89 -5.91
C ALA A 277 13.40 10.13 -4.77
N ILE A 278 13.01 9.10 -4.01
CA ILE A 278 12.01 9.20 -2.95
C ILE A 278 12.44 8.42 -1.69
N SER A 279 11.96 8.89 -0.54
CA SER A 279 12.05 8.22 0.76
C SER A 279 10.69 8.26 1.43
N LEU A 280 10.44 7.41 2.43
CA LEU A 280 9.23 7.53 3.27
C LEU A 280 9.07 8.96 3.82
N SER A 281 10.16 9.57 4.28
CA SER A 281 10.16 10.94 4.82
C SER A 281 9.92 12.06 3.81
N SER A 282 10.09 11.81 2.51
CA SER A 282 9.85 12.80 1.45
C SER A 282 8.57 12.52 0.65
N ASP A 283 7.95 11.36 0.86
CA ASP A 283 6.63 11.06 0.34
C ASP A 283 5.56 11.91 1.05
N ASN A 284 4.62 12.46 0.29
CA ASN A 284 3.62 13.39 0.79
C ASN A 284 2.43 12.72 1.52
N VAL A 285 2.45 11.39 1.65
CA VAL A 285 1.47 10.58 2.39
C VAL A 285 2.14 9.92 3.60
N PHE A 286 3.37 9.41 3.46
CA PHE A 286 4.04 8.72 4.56
C PHE A 286 4.98 9.63 5.38
N GLY A 287 5.31 10.83 4.88
CA GLY A 287 6.38 11.67 5.43
C GLY A 287 6.07 12.30 6.79
N ASP A 288 4.80 12.43 7.15
CA ASP A 288 4.33 12.94 8.44
C ASP A 288 3.90 11.85 9.42
N ASN A 289 4.00 10.57 9.03
CA ASN A 289 3.68 9.45 9.90
C ASN A 289 4.79 9.17 10.91
N THR A 290 4.38 8.85 12.14
CA THR A 290 5.30 8.39 13.19
C THR A 290 5.89 7.03 12.83
N SER A 291 7.03 6.67 13.44
CA SER A 291 7.64 5.35 13.22
C SER A 291 6.69 4.18 13.54
N ALA A 292 5.80 4.34 14.52
CA ALA A 292 4.81 3.32 14.87
C ALA A 292 3.74 3.18 13.79
N GLN A 293 3.24 4.30 13.25
CA GLN A 293 2.29 4.29 12.12
C GLN A 293 2.93 3.70 10.85
N LEU A 294 4.17 4.09 10.53
CA LEU A 294 4.89 3.50 9.41
C LEU A 294 5.09 2.00 9.57
N ALA A 295 5.38 1.52 10.79
CA ALA A 295 5.48 0.09 11.07
C ALA A 295 4.12 -0.62 10.91
N GLN A 296 3.03 -0.02 11.38
CA GLN A 296 1.66 -0.54 11.22
C GLN A 296 1.26 -0.66 9.73
N MET A 297 1.57 0.36 8.93
CA MET A 297 1.23 0.43 7.50
C MET A 297 2.16 -0.39 6.60
N THR A 298 3.25 -0.96 7.14
CA THR A 298 4.22 -1.73 6.35
C THR A 298 3.95 -3.23 6.48
N PRO A 299 3.52 -3.92 5.41
CA PRO A 299 3.27 -5.36 5.47
C PRO A 299 4.58 -6.13 5.70
N THR A 300 4.49 -7.23 6.43
CA THR A 300 5.60 -8.18 6.55
C THR A 300 5.57 -9.12 5.35
N LEU A 301 6.65 -9.17 4.57
CA LEU A 301 6.74 -10.00 3.36
C LEU A 301 7.83 -11.08 3.50
N SER A 302 7.55 -12.24 2.95
CA SER A 302 8.51 -13.36 2.80
C SER A 302 8.42 -13.92 1.38
N GLY A 303 9.53 -14.41 0.85
CA GLY A 303 9.61 -14.95 -0.52
C GLY A 303 10.77 -14.37 -1.31
N SER A 304 10.66 -14.42 -2.64
CA SER A 304 11.69 -13.95 -3.56
C SER A 304 11.08 -13.48 -4.87
N VAL A 305 11.86 -12.76 -5.68
CA VAL A 305 11.44 -12.30 -7.01
C VAL A 305 11.00 -13.46 -7.91
N SER A 306 11.72 -14.59 -7.88
CA SER A 306 11.43 -15.74 -8.75
C SER A 306 10.26 -16.60 -8.29
N ALA A 307 10.02 -16.68 -6.97
CA ALA A 307 8.92 -17.46 -6.40
C ALA A 307 7.64 -16.63 -6.17
N GLY A 308 7.76 -15.30 -6.18
CA GLY A 308 6.76 -14.40 -5.63
C GLY A 308 6.90 -14.23 -4.11
N TYR A 309 6.08 -13.34 -3.57
CA TYR A 309 6.02 -13.03 -2.15
C TYR A 309 4.67 -13.42 -1.53
N THR A 310 4.71 -13.82 -0.27
CA THR A 310 3.54 -13.87 0.62
C THR A 310 3.69 -12.77 1.65
N GLY A 311 2.60 -12.06 1.93
CA GLY A 311 2.58 -10.91 2.81
C GLY A 311 1.43 -10.92 3.78
N SER A 312 1.64 -10.32 4.95
CA SER A 312 0.57 -10.02 5.89
C SER A 312 0.67 -8.58 6.41
N ALA A 313 -0.49 -7.94 6.60
CA ALA A 313 -0.63 -6.67 7.29
C ALA A 313 -1.81 -6.70 8.27
N LEU A 314 -1.61 -6.10 9.43
CA LEU A 314 -2.68 -5.81 10.38
C LEU A 314 -3.20 -4.40 10.04
N ILE A 315 -4.51 -4.23 10.01
CA ILE A 315 -5.18 -2.93 9.82
C ILE A 315 -5.99 -2.67 11.09
N GLY A 316 -5.61 -1.64 11.83
CA GLY A 316 -6.35 -1.20 13.01
C GLY A 316 -7.28 -0.05 12.67
N ILE A 317 -8.55 -0.16 13.04
CA ILE A 317 -9.48 0.97 13.07
C ILE A 317 -10.00 1.18 14.48
N ALA A 318 -10.40 2.41 14.80
CA ALA A 318 -11.15 2.70 16.02
C ALA A 318 -12.63 2.78 15.65
N THR A 319 -13.42 1.80 16.07
CA THR A 319 -14.89 1.82 15.90
C THR A 319 -15.62 2.28 17.15
#